data_AF-A0AAQ2ND66-F1
#
_entry.id   AF-A0AAQ2ND66-F1
#
_cell.length_a   1.000
_cell.length_b   1.000
_cell.length_c   1.000
_cell.angle_alpha   90.00
_cell.angle_beta   90.00
_cell.angle_gamma   90.00
#
_symmetry.space_group_name_H-M   'P 1'
#
loop_
_entity.id
_entity.type
_entity.pdbx_description
1 polymer ?
#
loop_
_entity_poly.entity_id
_entity_poly.type
_entity_poly.pdbx_seq_one_letter_code
_entity_poly.pdbx_strand_id
1 'polypeptide(L)'
;MNNKIKIAIGIIMVFTLCMITYCYRDKLNIITYISIVGSYASLFGIWISYLQIRSVKEIAEITQQSIEQNISEVNQYLSYSDISKTIKIICEIENYILISKLEPALIRMRDLKLALIQISQNGRLIKEIEKQKILKNHITNLGIDIANINEYIMNQHQLDFKVIHQNLENATTYLAELESKLKYQKL
;
A
#
# COMPACT_ATOMS: atom_id res chain seq x y z
N MET A 1 -25.28 19.96 0.57
CA MET A 1 -25.57 21.41 0.70
C MET A 1 -24.26 22.15 0.91
N ASN A 2 -23.88 23.00 -0.05
CA ASN A 2 -22.54 23.59 -0.16
C ASN A 2 -22.17 24.37 1.13
N ASN A 3 -20.92 24.27 1.61
CA ASN A 3 -20.50 24.95 2.86
C ASN A 3 -20.77 26.46 2.83
N LYS A 4 -20.70 27.06 1.64
CA LYS A 4 -21.05 28.47 1.38
C LYS A 4 -22.52 28.79 1.66
N ILE A 5 -23.45 27.86 1.38
CA ILE A 5 -24.89 28.04 1.61
C ILE A 5 -25.21 27.98 3.10
N LYS A 6 -24.54 27.10 3.87
CA LYS A 6 -24.72 27.01 5.33
C LYS A 6 -24.22 28.26 6.05
N ILE A 7 -23.07 28.79 5.64
CA ILE A 7 -22.52 30.05 6.16
C ILE A 7 -23.42 31.23 5.78
N ALA A 8 -23.92 31.28 4.54
CA ALA A 8 -24.83 32.33 4.10
C ALA A 8 -26.15 32.34 4.89
N ILE A 9 -26.75 31.17 5.16
CA ILE A 9 -27.97 31.06 5.98
C ILE A 9 -27.70 31.56 7.42
N GLY A 10 -26.55 31.22 7.99
CA GLY A 10 -26.14 31.71 9.30
C GLY A 10 -25.99 33.23 9.38
N ILE A 11 -25.34 33.83 8.38
CA ILE A 11 -25.18 35.29 8.28
C ILE A 11 -26.53 35.98 8.11
N ILE A 12 -27.41 35.44 7.26
CA ILE A 12 -28.75 35.99 7.02
C ILE A 12 -29.59 35.94 8.32
N MET A 13 -29.49 34.87 9.10
CA MET A 13 -30.23 34.71 10.36
C MET A 13 -29.77 35.70 11.44
N VAL A 14 -28.48 36.01 11.53
CA VAL A 14 -27.94 37.03 12.44
C VAL A 14 -28.35 38.43 11.98
N PHE A 15 -28.31 38.70 10.68
CA PHE A 15 -28.67 40.00 10.12
C PHE A 15 -30.17 40.33 10.29
N THR A 16 -31.05 39.36 10.09
CA THR A 16 -32.50 39.53 10.34
C THR A 16 -32.79 39.75 11.82
N LEU A 17 -32.05 39.11 12.74
CA LEU A 17 -32.21 39.32 14.17
C LEU A 17 -31.71 40.70 14.64
N CYS A 18 -30.60 41.19 14.08
CA CYS A 18 -30.13 42.56 14.32
C CYS A 18 -31.17 43.60 13.87
N MET A 19 -31.84 43.37 12.74
CA MET A 19 -32.93 44.23 12.26
C MET A 19 -34.17 44.20 13.18
N ILE A 20 -34.58 43.00 13.64
CA ILE A 20 -35.72 42.87 14.56
C ILE A 20 -35.42 43.55 15.90
N THR A 21 -34.23 43.35 16.46
CA THR A 21 -33.83 43.98 17.72
C THR A 21 -33.63 45.50 17.61
N TYR A 22 -33.24 46.01 16.44
CA TYR A 22 -33.21 47.46 16.15
C TYR A 22 -34.62 48.06 16.11
N CYS A 23 -35.61 47.35 15.56
CA CYS A 23 -37.02 47.78 15.53
C CYS A 23 -37.68 47.86 16.91
N TYR A 24 -37.26 47.05 17.89
CA TYR A 24 -37.82 47.02 19.25
C TYR A 24 -37.02 47.82 20.28
N ARG A 25 -36.05 48.64 19.84
CA ARG A 25 -35.11 49.40 20.66
C ARG A 25 -35.77 50.29 21.72
N ASP A 26 -36.92 50.90 21.41
CA ASP A 26 -37.60 51.86 22.30
C ASP A 26 -38.30 51.22 23.52
N LYS A 27 -38.43 49.89 23.57
CA LYS A 27 -39.14 49.18 24.66
C LYS A 27 -38.23 48.33 25.56
N LEU A 28 -36.94 48.23 25.26
CA LEU A 28 -36.02 47.28 25.91
C LEU A 28 -34.90 48.00 26.67
N ASN A 29 -34.65 47.54 27.90
CA ASN A 29 -33.48 47.97 28.68
C ASN A 29 -32.18 47.52 27.99
N ILE A 30 -31.17 48.40 27.97
CA ILE A 30 -29.85 48.15 27.33
C ILE A 30 -29.21 46.84 27.82
N ILE A 31 -29.36 46.51 29.10
CA ILE A 31 -28.82 45.27 29.69
C ILE A 31 -29.51 44.03 29.10
N THR A 32 -30.83 44.09 28.92
CA THR A 32 -31.62 43.00 28.31
C THR A 32 -31.25 42.83 26.83
N TYR A 33 -31.00 43.92 26.12
CA TYR A 33 -30.54 43.90 24.73
C TYR A 33 -29.18 43.18 24.59
N ILE A 34 -28.18 43.55 25.39
CA ILE A 34 -26.85 42.92 25.38
C ILE A 34 -26.95 41.43 25.72
N SER A 35 -27.80 41.06 26.69
CA SER A 35 -27.99 39.68 27.12
C SER A 35 -28.61 38.80 26.02
N ILE A 36 -29.61 39.31 25.30
CA ILE A 36 -30.25 38.60 24.17
C ILE A 36 -29.24 38.40 23.03
N VAL A 37 -28.57 39.46 22.60
CA VAL A 37 -27.57 39.38 21.52
C VAL A 37 -26.42 38.45 21.88
N GLY A 38 -25.91 38.51 23.12
CA GLY A 38 -24.85 37.64 23.60
C GLY A 38 -25.25 36.15 23.63
N SER A 39 -26.48 35.85 24.03
CA SER A 39 -27.00 34.48 24.06
C SER A 39 -27.08 33.88 22.65
N TYR A 40 -27.54 34.65 21.66
CA TYR A 40 -27.59 34.22 20.28
C TYR A 40 -26.20 34.09 19.65
N ALA A 41 -25.28 35.02 19.93
CA ALA A 41 -23.89 34.93 19.47
C ALA A 41 -23.20 33.66 20.00
N SER A 42 -23.48 33.28 21.25
CA SER A 42 -22.98 32.03 21.85
C SER A 42 -23.51 30.78 21.14
N LEU A 43 -24.83 30.69 20.92
CA LEU A 43 -25.44 29.58 20.18
C LEU A 43 -24.90 29.48 18.75
N PHE A 44 -24.69 30.63 18.09
CA PHE A 44 -24.09 30.69 16.76
C PHE A 44 -22.63 30.22 16.76
N GLY A 45 -21.85 30.63 17.77
CA GLY A 45 -20.47 30.17 17.95
C GLY A 45 -20.37 28.65 18.13
N ILE A 46 -21.28 28.06 18.92
CA ILE A 46 -21.37 26.61 19.12
C ILE A 46 -21.72 25.91 17.80
N TRP A 47 -22.68 26.44 17.04
CA TRP A 47 -23.07 25.90 15.74
C TRP A 47 -21.92 25.90 14.72
N ILE A 48 -21.20 27.03 14.60
CA ILE A 48 -20.03 27.15 13.72
C ILE A 48 -18.93 26.19 14.17
N SER A 49 -18.65 26.11 15.46
CA SER A 49 -17.65 25.19 16.02
C SER A 49 -17.99 23.74 15.70
N TYR A 50 -19.26 23.35 15.83
CA TYR A 50 -19.74 22.03 15.44
C TYR A 50 -19.50 21.71 13.96
N LEU A 51 -19.81 22.66 13.06
CA LEU A 51 -19.54 22.50 11.63
C LEU A 51 -18.05 22.38 11.32
N GLN A 52 -17.21 23.16 11.99
CA GLN A 52 -15.75 23.09 11.83
C GLN A 52 -15.20 21.73 12.27
N ILE A 53 -15.58 21.25 13.45
CA ILE A 53 -15.16 19.93 13.97
C ILE A 53 -15.55 18.81 12.99
N ARG A 54 -16.78 18.86 12.47
CA ARG A 54 -17.24 17.87 11.49
C ARG A 54 -16.42 17.92 10.20
N SER A 55 -16.16 19.11 9.67
CA SER A 55 -15.35 19.28 8.46
C SER A 55 -13.92 18.78 8.66
N VAL A 56 -13.33 19.04 9.83
CA VAL A 56 -11.98 18.55 10.18
C VAL A 56 -11.96 17.03 10.25
N LYS A 57 -13.01 16.42 10.83
CA LYS A 57 -13.15 14.95 10.87
C LYS A 57 -13.26 14.35 9.46
N GLU A 58 -14.09 14.92 8.60
CA GLU A 58 -14.25 14.45 7.21
C GLU A 58 -12.91 14.58 6.43
N ILE A 59 -12.17 15.68 6.61
CA ILE A 59 -10.84 15.85 6.01
C ILE A 59 -9.84 14.82 6.55
N ALA A 60 -9.85 14.56 7.86
CA ALA A 60 -8.96 13.58 8.48
C ALA A 60 -9.25 12.16 7.95
N GLU A 61 -10.52 11.78 7.82
CA GLU A 61 -10.93 10.49 7.25
C GLU A 61 -10.49 10.34 5.79
N ILE A 62 -10.72 11.36 4.95
CA ILE A 62 -10.26 11.37 3.55
C ILE A 62 -8.74 11.26 3.47
N THR A 63 -8.04 12.04 4.30
CA THR A 63 -6.57 12.03 4.34
C THR A 63 -6.03 10.67 4.76
N GLN A 64 -6.64 10.04 5.78
CA GLN A 64 -6.27 8.71 6.21
C GLN A 64 -6.49 7.67 5.10
N GLN A 65 -7.63 7.72 4.42
CA GLN A 65 -7.91 6.84 3.28
C GLN A 65 -6.89 7.02 2.15
N SER A 66 -6.55 8.26 1.79
CA SER A 66 -5.52 8.53 0.78
C SER A 66 -4.14 8.05 1.21
N ILE A 67 -3.77 8.17 2.48
CA ILE A 67 -2.51 7.63 3.01
C ILE A 67 -2.49 6.10 2.91
N GLU A 68 -3.57 5.43 3.33
CA GLU A 68 -3.68 3.97 3.26
C GLU A 68 -3.60 3.46 1.81
N GLN A 69 -4.26 4.15 0.87
CA GLN A 69 -4.17 3.88 -0.56
C GLN A 69 -2.74 4.03 -1.08
N ASN A 70 -2.08 5.16 -0.79
CA ASN A 70 -0.69 5.40 -1.19
C ASN A 70 0.28 4.35 -0.62
N ILE A 71 0.12 3.97 0.65
CA ILE A 71 0.91 2.90 1.27
C ILE A 71 0.67 1.58 0.55
N SER A 72 -0.57 1.27 0.18
CA SER A 72 -0.90 0.07 -0.58
C SER A 72 -0.22 0.06 -1.96
N GLU A 73 -0.31 1.16 -2.70
CA GLU A 73 0.30 1.31 -4.02
C GLU A 73 1.83 1.22 -3.98
N VAL A 74 2.47 1.88 -3.01
CA VAL A 74 3.92 1.80 -2.79
C VAL A 74 4.34 0.37 -2.49
N ASN A 75 3.61 -0.34 -1.62
CA ASN A 75 3.91 -1.74 -1.31
C ASN A 75 3.73 -2.67 -2.52
N GLN A 76 2.70 -2.45 -3.35
CA GLN A 76 2.51 -3.19 -4.60
C GLN A 76 3.66 -2.92 -5.57
N TYR A 77 4.10 -1.66 -5.70
CA TYR A 77 5.23 -1.30 -6.55
C TYR A 77 6.55 -1.92 -6.07
N LEU A 78 6.84 -1.86 -4.77
CA LEU A 78 8.02 -2.50 -4.19
C LEU A 78 7.99 -4.02 -4.43
N SER A 79 6.84 -4.64 -4.22
CA SER A 79 6.65 -6.07 -4.49
C SER A 79 6.86 -6.44 -5.95
N TYR A 80 6.33 -5.63 -6.88
CA TYR A 80 6.58 -5.78 -8.32
C TYR A 80 8.08 -5.69 -8.63
N SER A 81 8.75 -4.64 -8.15
CA SER A 81 10.19 -4.44 -8.31
C SER A 81 10.99 -5.62 -7.79
N ASP A 82 10.65 -6.16 -6.62
CA ASP A 82 11.37 -7.27 -6.01
C ASP A 82 11.19 -8.58 -6.79
N ILE A 83 10.01 -8.83 -7.37
CA ILE A 83 9.80 -9.95 -8.29
C ILE A 83 10.61 -9.76 -9.57
N SER A 84 10.59 -8.57 -10.20
CA SER A 84 11.38 -8.32 -11.41
C SER A 84 12.89 -8.46 -11.17
N LYS A 85 13.40 -8.04 -10.00
CA LYS A 85 14.80 -8.27 -9.60
C LYS A 85 15.08 -9.76 -9.44
N THR A 86 14.16 -10.52 -8.85
CA THR A 86 14.29 -11.97 -8.66
C THR A 86 14.37 -12.69 -10.00
N ILE A 87 13.54 -12.31 -10.98
CA ILE A 87 13.61 -12.83 -12.37
C ILE A 87 14.99 -12.54 -12.99
N LYS A 88 15.53 -11.33 -12.81
CA LYS A 88 16.88 -10.99 -13.30
C LYS A 88 17.97 -11.86 -12.67
N ILE A 89 17.87 -12.16 -11.37
CA ILE A 89 18.80 -13.07 -10.70
C ILE A 89 18.76 -14.46 -11.35
N ILE A 90 17.58 -14.96 -11.73
CA ILE A 90 17.46 -16.24 -12.46
C ILE A 90 18.19 -16.17 -13.80
N CYS A 91 17.98 -15.13 -14.60
CA CYS A 91 18.69 -14.97 -15.88
C CYS A 91 20.22 -14.87 -15.69
N GLU A 92 20.68 -14.21 -14.63
CA GLU A 92 22.11 -14.19 -14.28
C GLU A 92 22.64 -15.58 -13.96
N ILE A 93 21.91 -16.38 -13.18
CA ILE A 93 22.27 -17.77 -12.85
C ILE A 93 22.39 -18.61 -14.12
N GLU A 94 21.40 -18.54 -15.02
CA GLU A 94 21.42 -19.28 -16.28
C GLU A 94 22.62 -18.89 -17.14
N ASN A 95 22.92 -17.59 -17.23
CA ASN A 95 24.10 -17.12 -17.94
C ASN A 95 25.40 -17.64 -17.31
N TYR A 96 25.51 -17.65 -15.98
CA TYR A 96 26.68 -18.20 -15.28
C TYR A 96 26.84 -19.71 -15.50
N ILE A 97 25.74 -20.46 -15.51
CA ILE A 97 25.75 -21.90 -15.84
C ILE A 97 26.20 -22.11 -17.29
N LEU A 98 25.69 -21.31 -18.24
CA LEU A 98 26.06 -21.39 -19.66
C LEU A 98 27.55 -21.15 -19.89
N ILE A 99 28.14 -20.13 -19.24
CA ILE A 99 29.58 -19.85 -19.34
C ILE A 99 30.43 -20.72 -18.40
N SER A 100 29.85 -21.76 -17.80
CA SER A 100 30.50 -22.72 -16.90
C SER A 100 31.16 -22.11 -15.65
N LYS A 101 30.71 -20.92 -15.22
CA LYS A 101 31.17 -20.28 -13.99
C LYS A 101 30.23 -20.65 -12.84
N LEU A 102 30.46 -21.82 -12.24
CA LEU A 102 29.55 -22.39 -11.25
C LEU A 102 29.62 -21.71 -9.88
N GLU A 103 30.77 -21.16 -9.48
CA GLU A 103 30.91 -20.47 -8.18
C GLU A 103 30.04 -19.19 -8.09
N PRO A 104 30.06 -18.26 -9.08
CA PRO A 104 29.15 -17.13 -9.06
C PRO A 104 27.69 -17.56 -9.26
N ALA A 105 27.41 -18.63 -10.03
CA ALA A 105 26.06 -19.19 -10.14
C ALA A 105 25.54 -19.64 -8.76
N LEU A 106 26.37 -20.36 -7.99
CA LEU A 106 26.04 -20.84 -6.66
C LEU A 106 25.71 -19.71 -5.69
N ILE A 107 26.50 -18.62 -5.72
CA ILE A 107 26.24 -17.43 -4.90
C ILE A 107 24.88 -16.83 -5.28
N ARG A 108 24.61 -16.63 -6.57
CA ARG A 108 23.35 -16.07 -7.05
C ARG A 108 22.15 -16.97 -6.78
N MET A 109 22.31 -18.29 -6.81
CA MET A 109 21.25 -19.23 -6.43
C MET A 109 20.90 -19.13 -4.94
N ARG A 110 21.88 -18.85 -4.06
CA ARG A 110 21.60 -18.57 -2.63
C ARG A 110 20.83 -17.26 -2.48
N ASP A 111 21.19 -16.23 -3.24
CA ASP A 111 20.45 -14.96 -3.26
C ASP A 111 19.00 -15.17 -3.73
N LEU A 112 18.81 -15.95 -4.81
CA LEU A 112 17.51 -16.34 -5.33
C LEU A 112 16.67 -17.05 -4.26
N LYS A 113 17.26 -18.00 -3.54
CA LYS A 113 16.57 -18.72 -2.46
C LYS A 113 16.06 -17.78 -1.38
N LEU A 114 16.88 -16.81 -0.96
CA LEU A 114 16.47 -15.80 0.03
C LEU A 114 15.34 -14.91 -0.50
N ALA A 115 15.43 -14.47 -1.76
CA ALA A 115 14.39 -13.67 -2.39
C ALA A 115 13.05 -14.43 -2.49
N LEU A 116 13.06 -15.71 -2.87
CA LEU A 116 11.87 -16.55 -2.91
C LEU A 116 11.24 -16.74 -1.52
N ILE A 117 12.05 -16.90 -0.48
CA ILE A 117 11.55 -16.98 0.91
C ILE A 117 10.86 -15.67 1.31
N GLN A 118 11.44 -14.52 1.00
CA GLN A 118 10.84 -13.22 1.31
C GLN A 118 9.50 -13.02 0.59
N ILE A 119 9.44 -13.38 -0.69
CA ILE A 119 8.20 -13.38 -1.48
C ILE A 119 7.16 -14.33 -0.85
N SER A 120 7.59 -15.51 -0.37
CA SER A 120 6.71 -16.49 0.27
C SER A 120 6.08 -16.02 1.57
N GLN A 121 6.78 -15.17 2.32
CA GLN A 121 6.33 -14.62 3.60
C GLN A 121 5.47 -13.36 3.43
N ASN A 122 5.41 -12.81 2.22
CA ASN A 122 4.58 -11.65 1.92
C ASN A 122 3.11 -12.07 1.78
N GLY A 123 2.39 -12.09 2.91
CA GLY A 123 0.97 -12.45 2.98
C GLY A 123 0.03 -11.56 2.17
N ARG A 124 0.48 -10.39 1.70
CA ARG A 124 -0.29 -9.54 0.77
C ARG A 124 -0.20 -10.01 -0.67
N LEU A 125 0.93 -10.62 -1.07
CA LEU A 125 1.16 -11.15 -2.41
C LEU A 125 0.57 -12.55 -2.58
N ILE A 126 0.71 -13.40 -1.55
CA ILE A 126 0.27 -14.79 -1.62
C ILE A 126 -0.82 -15.05 -0.60
N LYS A 127 -2.06 -14.71 -0.98
CA LYS A 127 -3.26 -14.96 -0.17
C LYS A 127 -3.75 -16.41 -0.22
N GLU A 128 -3.37 -17.16 -1.26
CA GLU A 128 -3.82 -18.54 -1.48
C GLU A 128 -2.80 -19.56 -0.94
N ILE A 129 -3.27 -20.48 -0.09
CA ILE A 129 -2.46 -21.55 0.51
C ILE A 129 -1.79 -22.42 -0.58
N GLU A 130 -2.49 -22.67 -1.68
CA GLU A 130 -1.98 -23.49 -2.79
C GLU A 130 -0.78 -22.81 -3.49
N LYS A 131 -0.85 -21.50 -3.72
CA LYS A 131 0.27 -20.71 -4.25
C LYS A 131 1.46 -20.68 -3.30
N GLN A 132 1.24 -20.64 -1.99
CA GLN A 132 2.34 -20.76 -1.01
C GLN A 132 3.01 -22.13 -1.08
N LYS A 133 2.25 -23.21 -1.30
CA LYS A 133 2.80 -24.56 -1.45
C LYS A 133 3.66 -24.68 -2.70
N ILE A 134 3.21 -24.12 -3.83
CA ILE A 134 3.99 -24.08 -5.09
C ILE A 134 5.33 -23.37 -4.87
N LEU A 135 5.31 -22.18 -4.25
CA LEU A 135 6.55 -21.43 -4.00
C LEU A 135 7.49 -22.16 -3.03
N LYS A 136 6.96 -22.83 -2.01
CA LYS A 136 7.75 -23.70 -1.12
C LYS A 136 8.39 -24.88 -1.85
N ASN A 137 7.73 -25.44 -2.86
CA ASN A 137 8.32 -26.47 -3.71
C ASN A 137 9.49 -25.90 -4.52
N HIS A 138 9.34 -24.72 -5.13
CA HIS A 138 10.45 -24.05 -5.84
C HIS A 138 11.64 -23.76 -4.92
N ILE A 139 11.40 -23.31 -3.68
CA ILE A 139 12.47 -23.08 -2.68
C ILE A 139 13.18 -24.39 -2.32
N THR A 140 12.43 -25.48 -2.15
CA THR A 140 12.98 -26.81 -1.84
C THR A 140 13.84 -27.33 -3.00
N ASN A 141 13.30 -27.31 -4.23
CA ASN A 141 14.01 -27.74 -5.43
C ASN A 141 15.30 -26.94 -5.64
N LEU A 142 15.22 -25.61 -5.49
CA LEU A 142 16.40 -24.76 -5.57
C LEU A 142 17.43 -25.08 -4.48
N GLY A 143 16.98 -25.44 -3.27
CA GLY A 143 17.86 -25.91 -2.20
C GLY A 143 18.61 -27.19 -2.56
N ILE A 144 17.93 -28.14 -3.23
CA ILE A 144 18.53 -29.37 -3.74
C ILE A 144 19.52 -29.04 -4.86
N ASP A 145 19.16 -28.17 -5.80
CA ASP A 145 20.03 -27.75 -6.91
C ASP A 145 21.31 -27.07 -6.41
N ILE A 146 21.21 -26.20 -5.39
CA ILE A 146 22.38 -25.58 -4.74
C ILE A 146 23.29 -26.64 -4.13
N ALA A 147 22.73 -27.65 -3.44
CA ALA A 147 23.51 -28.72 -2.85
C ALA A 147 24.23 -29.54 -3.93
N ASN A 148 23.51 -29.89 -5.00
CA ASN A 148 24.06 -30.65 -6.13
C ASN A 148 25.19 -29.90 -6.85
N ILE A 149 25.03 -28.59 -7.11
CA ILE A 149 26.09 -27.76 -7.71
C ILE A 149 27.29 -27.65 -6.78
N ASN A 150 27.06 -27.50 -5.47
CA ASN A 150 28.14 -27.43 -4.50
C ASN A 150 28.93 -28.75 -4.42
N GLU A 151 28.23 -29.90 -4.43
CA GLU A 151 28.86 -31.22 -4.49
C GLU A 151 29.61 -31.46 -5.80
N TYR A 152 29.09 -30.96 -6.93
CA TYR A 152 29.79 -30.98 -8.21
C TYR A 152 31.11 -30.22 -8.14
N ILE A 153 31.11 -29.00 -7.58
CA ILE A 153 32.32 -28.17 -7.43
C ILE A 153 33.34 -28.85 -6.52
N MET A 154 32.90 -29.46 -5.41
CA MET A 154 33.81 -30.04 -4.41
C MET A 154 34.32 -31.44 -4.79
N ASN A 155 33.47 -32.29 -5.36
CA ASN A 155 33.71 -33.73 -5.51
C ASN A 155 33.61 -34.23 -6.96
N GLN A 156 33.38 -33.36 -7.95
CA GLN A 156 33.24 -33.70 -9.37
C GLN A 156 32.20 -34.81 -9.66
N HIS A 157 31.11 -34.83 -8.89
CA HIS A 157 29.99 -35.74 -9.12
C HIS A 157 29.29 -35.47 -10.47
N GLN A 158 28.46 -36.38 -10.98
CA GLN A 158 27.65 -36.05 -12.17
C GLN A 158 26.52 -35.09 -11.78
N LEU A 159 26.44 -33.96 -12.49
CA LEU A 159 25.40 -32.95 -12.32
C LEU A 159 24.52 -32.90 -13.58
N ASP A 160 23.21 -33.03 -13.40
CA ASP A 160 22.25 -32.83 -14.48
C ASP A 160 21.79 -31.38 -14.56
N PHE A 161 22.46 -30.60 -15.41
CA PHE A 161 22.11 -29.20 -15.68
C PHE A 161 20.71 -29.03 -16.28
N LYS A 162 20.13 -30.07 -16.90
CA LYS A 162 18.79 -29.99 -17.49
C LYS A 162 17.72 -29.83 -16.41
N VAL A 163 17.86 -30.55 -15.29
CA VAL A 163 16.93 -30.45 -14.16
C VAL A 163 17.01 -29.08 -13.52
N ILE A 164 18.22 -28.54 -13.34
CA ILE A 164 18.42 -27.20 -12.79
C ILE A 164 17.78 -26.14 -13.69
N HIS A 165 18.01 -26.22 -15.00
CA HIS A 165 17.42 -25.28 -15.95
C HIS A 165 15.88 -25.35 -15.91
N GLN A 166 15.31 -26.55 -15.88
CA GLN A 166 13.86 -26.74 -15.79
C GLN A 166 13.29 -26.16 -14.47
N ASN A 167 14.00 -26.32 -13.35
CA ASN A 167 13.59 -25.73 -12.07
C ASN A 167 13.62 -24.19 -12.11
N LEU A 168 14.65 -23.60 -12.72
CA LEU A 168 14.79 -22.15 -12.90
C LEU A 168 13.73 -21.58 -13.86
N GLU A 169 13.44 -22.28 -14.95
CA GLU A 169 12.40 -21.89 -15.91
C GLU A 169 11.00 -21.92 -15.29
N ASN A 170 10.70 -22.98 -14.52
CA ASN A 170 9.44 -23.09 -13.79
C ASN A 170 9.30 -21.96 -12.74
N ALA A 171 10.37 -21.64 -12.01
CA ALA A 171 10.38 -20.53 -11.06
C ALA A 171 10.18 -19.18 -11.76
N THR A 172 10.83 -18.98 -12.91
CA THR A 172 10.68 -17.77 -13.74
C THR A 172 9.24 -17.61 -14.23
N THR A 173 8.65 -18.68 -14.74
CA THR A 173 7.26 -18.69 -15.22
C THR A 173 6.30 -18.29 -14.11
N TYR A 174 6.44 -18.89 -12.93
CA TYR A 174 5.60 -18.56 -11.77
C TYR A 174 5.78 -17.09 -11.32
N LEU A 175 7.02 -16.60 -11.27
CA LEU A 175 7.30 -15.21 -10.91
C LEU A 175 6.78 -14.22 -11.96
N ALA A 176 6.88 -14.54 -13.25
CA ALA A 176 6.35 -13.71 -14.34
C ALA A 176 4.82 -13.64 -14.29
N GLU A 177 4.13 -14.74 -13.95
CA GLU A 177 2.69 -14.71 -13.71
C GLU A 177 2.30 -13.84 -12.52
N LEU A 178 3.06 -13.89 -11.42
CA LEU A 178 2.85 -13.02 -10.27
C LEU A 178 3.10 -11.55 -10.64
N GLU A 179 4.20 -11.27 -11.33
CA GLU A 179 4.55 -9.93 -11.83
C GLU A 179 3.44 -9.36 -12.72
N SER A 180 2.95 -10.16 -13.68
CA SER A 180 1.86 -9.80 -14.58
C SER A 180 0.59 -9.47 -13.80
N LYS A 181 0.20 -10.30 -12.83
CA LYS A 181 -0.97 -10.03 -11.98
C LYS A 181 -0.85 -8.73 -11.21
N LEU A 182 0.33 -8.43 -10.65
CA LEU A 182 0.57 -7.16 -9.94
C LEU A 182 0.54 -5.95 -10.89
N LYS A 183 1.06 -6.11 -12.11
CA LYS A 183 1.07 -5.04 -13.12
C LYS A 183 -0.33 -4.73 -13.65
N TYR A 184 -1.16 -5.76 -13.88
CA TYR A 184 -2.49 -5.61 -14.48
C TYR A 184 -3.63 -5.50 -13.46
N GLN A 185 -3.41 -5.74 -12.16
CA GLN A 185 -4.36 -5.35 -11.09
C GLN A 185 -4.57 -3.82 -10.98
N LYS A 186 -3.80 -3.02 -11.72
CA LYS A 186 -3.96 -1.56 -11.84
C LYS A 186 -4.99 -1.11 -12.89
N LEU A 187 -5.64 -2.02 -13.62
CA LEU A 187 -6.69 -1.69 -14.59
C LEU A 187 -8.10 -1.98 -14.05
#